data_AF-L9ZTW8-F1
#
_entry.id   AF-L9ZTW8-F1
#
_cell.length_a   1.000
_cell.length_b   1.000
_cell.length_c   1.000
_cell.angle_alpha   90.00
_cell.angle_beta   90.00
_cell.angle_gamma   90.00
#
_symmetry.space_group_name_H-M   'P 1'
#
loop_
_entity.id
_entity.type
_entity.pdbx_description
1 polymer ?
#
loop_
_entity_poly.entity_id
_entity_poly.type
_entity_poly.pdbx_seq_one_letter_code
_entity_poly.pdbx_strand_id
1 'polypeptide(L)'
;MGNVNGAVDALEAADLITVQRDARANQVTINATNLSKPGDRVTLVPQTEFQQPIREVLTRLVDSVSTEIGVVLFGSVARGDADRASDVDLFVVVPEKRMVAQRKAHEIEKEIATERFDGHRYEFHIVVETRDAAPTHDRISAVLTDGITLRPAAALDAVKQEVFTNGA
;
A
#
# COMPACT_ATOMS: atom_id res chain seq x y z
N MET A 1 32.35 -15.37 -2.56
CA MET A 1 31.96 -15.32 -3.99
C MET A 1 30.62 -16.03 -4.12
N GLY A 2 29.51 -15.30 -4.18
CA GLY A 2 28.19 -15.92 -4.41
C GLY A 2 28.06 -16.24 -5.90
N ASN A 3 27.91 -17.51 -6.26
CA ASN A 3 27.58 -17.87 -7.64
C ASN A 3 26.07 -17.64 -7.87
N VAL A 4 25.69 -17.32 -9.10
CA VAL A 4 24.30 -17.05 -9.46
C VAL A 4 23.42 -18.29 -9.19
N ASN A 5 23.97 -19.49 -9.38
CA ASN A 5 23.25 -20.75 -9.17
C ASN A 5 22.88 -20.99 -7.70
N GLY A 6 23.74 -20.66 -6.75
CA GLY A 6 23.47 -20.83 -5.32
C GLY A 6 22.43 -19.85 -4.80
N ALA A 7 22.31 -18.67 -5.41
CA ALA A 7 21.21 -17.75 -5.12
C ALA A 7 19.87 -18.31 -5.64
N VAL A 8 19.87 -18.93 -6.82
CA VAL A 8 18.68 -19.58 -7.40
C VAL A 8 18.26 -20.79 -6.55
N ASP A 9 19.20 -21.66 -6.17
CA ASP A 9 18.91 -22.83 -5.34
C ASP A 9 18.33 -22.45 -3.97
N ALA A 10 18.82 -21.36 -3.36
CA ALA A 10 18.30 -20.85 -2.09
C ALA A 10 16.87 -20.28 -2.22
N LEU A 11 16.56 -19.60 -3.32
CA LEU A 11 15.21 -19.07 -3.58
C LEU A 11 14.20 -20.19 -3.91
N GLU A 12 14.66 -21.25 -4.59
CA GLU A 12 13.85 -22.44 -4.88
C GLU A 12 13.54 -23.22 -3.60
N ALA A 13 14.53 -23.41 -2.71
CA ALA A 13 14.33 -24.08 -1.42
C ALA A 13 13.38 -23.31 -0.47
N ALA A 14 13.28 -21.99 -0.63
CA ALA A 14 12.35 -21.13 0.10
C ALA A 14 10.95 -21.07 -0.53
N ASP A 15 10.70 -21.84 -1.59
CA ASP A 15 9.43 -21.87 -2.35
C ASP A 15 9.02 -20.49 -2.92
N LEU A 16 9.99 -19.59 -3.14
CA LEU A 16 9.80 -18.25 -3.71
C LEU A 16 9.86 -18.25 -5.23
N ILE A 17 10.55 -19.24 -5.80
CA ILE A 17 10.61 -19.50 -7.23
C ILE A 17 10.45 -21.00 -7.47
N THR A 18 9.91 -21.35 -8.63
CA THR A 18 9.98 -22.70 -9.18
C THR A 18 11.01 -22.71 -10.30
N VAL A 19 11.94 -23.67 -10.30
CA VAL A 19 12.95 -23.80 -11.36
C VAL A 19 12.70 -25.08 -12.15
N GLN A 20 12.33 -24.93 -13.41
CA GLN A 20 12.27 -26.04 -14.34
C GLN A 20 13.63 -26.14 -15.06
N ARG A 21 14.40 -27.18 -14.74
CA ARG A 21 15.75 -27.38 -15.28
C ARG A 21 15.67 -28.22 -16.56
N ASP A 22 15.87 -27.59 -17.72
CA ASP A 22 16.05 -28.28 -18.99
C ASP A 22 17.54 -28.30 -19.40
N ALA A 23 17.94 -29.30 -20.19
CA ALA A 23 19.33 -29.57 -20.54
C ALA A 23 20.09 -28.42 -21.25
N ARG A 24 19.40 -27.34 -21.66
CA ARG A 24 19.98 -26.17 -22.31
C ARG A 24 19.71 -24.84 -21.59
N ALA A 25 18.78 -24.78 -20.63
CA ALA A 25 18.46 -23.58 -19.86
C ALA A 25 17.63 -23.90 -18.60
N ASN A 26 17.79 -23.09 -17.57
CA ASN A 26 16.92 -23.11 -16.39
C ASN A 26 15.80 -22.08 -16.58
N GLN A 27 14.55 -22.53 -16.62
CA GLN A 27 13.39 -21.65 -16.63
C GLN A 27 12.98 -21.37 -15.18
N VAL A 28 13.13 -20.12 -14.76
CA VAL A 28 12.81 -19.67 -13.40
C VAL A 28 11.48 -18.93 -13.42
N THR A 29 10.51 -19.39 -12.63
CA THR A 29 9.20 -18.73 -12.45
C THR A 29 9.03 -18.32 -11.00
N ILE A 30 8.55 -17.11 -10.76
CA ILE A 30 8.37 -16.58 -9.40
C ILE A 30 7.04 -17.07 -8.82
N ASN A 31 7.06 -17.63 -7.62
CA ASN A 31 5.87 -18.05 -6.88
C ASN A 31 5.29 -16.83 -6.15
N ALA A 32 4.48 -16.05 -6.88
CA ALA A 32 3.93 -14.77 -6.40
C ALA A 32 3.09 -14.90 -5.11
N THR A 33 2.53 -16.07 -4.82
CA THR A 33 1.78 -16.40 -3.60
C THR A 33 2.65 -16.50 -2.35
N ASN A 34 3.95 -16.82 -2.49
CA ASN A 34 4.87 -17.03 -1.37
C ASN A 34 5.89 -15.89 -1.19
N LEU A 35 5.90 -14.91 -2.10
CA LEU A 35 6.69 -13.69 -1.92
C LEU A 35 6.02 -12.76 -0.90
N SER A 36 6.37 -12.91 0.37
CA SER A 36 6.18 -11.86 1.37
C SER A 36 7.44 -10.99 1.42
N LYS A 37 7.35 -9.73 0.95
CA LYS A 37 8.43 -8.76 1.19
C LYS A 37 8.47 -8.52 2.71
N PRO A 38 9.61 -8.70 3.39
CA PRO A 38 9.74 -8.26 4.77
C PRO A 38 9.43 -6.76 4.83
N GLY A 39 8.24 -6.40 5.34
CA GLY A 39 7.71 -5.03 5.32
C GLY A 39 6.51 -4.76 4.43
N ASP A 40 5.93 -5.74 3.73
CA ASP A 40 4.64 -5.56 3.03
C ASP A 40 3.48 -5.49 4.04
N ARG A 41 3.19 -4.26 4.47
CA ARG A 41 2.12 -3.98 5.43
C ARG A 41 0.72 -4.14 4.84
N VAL A 42 0.58 -4.35 3.54
CA VAL A 42 -0.73 -4.67 2.94
C VAL A 42 -1.25 -6.03 3.41
N THR A 43 -0.36 -6.92 3.83
CA THR A 43 -0.74 -8.21 4.44
C THR A 43 -1.48 -8.06 5.78
N LEU A 44 -1.44 -6.87 6.40
CA LEU A 44 -2.19 -6.57 7.61
C LEU A 44 -3.67 -6.24 7.33
N VAL A 45 -4.03 -5.99 6.06
CA VAL A 45 -5.42 -5.71 5.68
C VAL A 45 -6.25 -6.99 5.86
N PRO A 46 -7.30 -6.97 6.72
CA PRO A 46 -8.02 -8.18 7.10
C PRO A 46 -8.67 -8.93 5.93
N GLN A 47 -9.16 -8.19 4.95
CA GLN A 47 -9.91 -8.71 3.81
C GLN A 47 -9.00 -8.83 2.58
N THR A 48 -8.65 -10.08 2.23
CA THR A 48 -7.65 -10.40 1.20
C THR A 48 -7.99 -9.87 -0.19
N GLU A 49 -9.27 -9.75 -0.51
CA GLU A 49 -9.77 -9.24 -1.79
C GLU A 49 -9.35 -7.78 -2.06
N PHE A 50 -9.14 -6.99 -1.01
CA PHE A 50 -8.67 -5.60 -1.13
C PHE A 50 -7.15 -5.49 -1.23
N GLN A 51 -6.39 -6.54 -0.91
CA GLN A 51 -4.92 -6.44 -0.84
C GLN A 51 -4.28 -6.16 -2.20
N GLN A 52 -4.73 -6.82 -3.27
CA GLN A 52 -4.18 -6.59 -4.61
C GLN A 52 -4.51 -5.18 -5.15
N PRO A 53 -5.79 -4.71 -5.12
CA PRO A 53 -6.12 -3.33 -5.44
C PRO A 53 -5.30 -2.30 -4.64
N ILE A 54 -5.14 -2.51 -3.33
CA ILE A 54 -4.37 -1.60 -2.47
C ILE A 54 -2.90 -1.56 -2.88
N ARG A 55 -2.28 -2.72 -3.17
CA ARG A 55 -0.88 -2.76 -3.65
C ARG A 55 -0.68 -1.97 -4.94
N GLU A 56 -1.64 -2.06 -5.86
CA GLU A 56 -1.58 -1.32 -7.12
C GLU A 56 -1.66 0.19 -6.87
N VAL A 57 -2.62 0.65 -6.07
CA VAL A 57 -2.75 2.06 -5.70
C VAL A 57 -1.51 2.59 -4.99
N LEU A 58 -0.95 1.83 -4.04
CA LEU A 58 0.29 2.23 -3.36
C LEU A 58 1.47 2.39 -4.34
N THR A 59 1.59 1.49 -5.31
CA THR A 59 2.64 1.55 -6.33
C THR A 59 2.49 2.83 -7.15
N ARG A 60 1.28 3.12 -7.66
CA ARG A 60 1.01 4.35 -8.43
C ARG A 60 1.19 5.63 -7.62
N LEU A 61 0.80 5.62 -6.35
CA LEU A 61 1.02 6.78 -5.45
C LEU A 61 2.51 7.07 -5.28
N VAL A 62 3.34 6.04 -5.07
CA VAL A 62 4.79 6.21 -4.94
C VAL A 62 5.42 6.71 -6.25
N ASP A 63 5.02 6.13 -7.38
CA ASP A 63 5.60 6.45 -8.69
C ASP A 63 5.18 7.84 -9.19
N SER A 64 3.92 8.22 -8.95
CA SER A 64 3.39 9.49 -9.42
C SER A 64 3.60 10.61 -8.42
N VAL A 65 3.39 10.41 -7.11
CA VAL A 65 3.39 11.49 -6.12
C VAL A 65 4.80 11.75 -5.58
N SER A 66 5.33 10.80 -4.78
CA SER A 66 6.66 10.87 -4.18
C SER A 66 6.97 9.57 -3.40
N THR A 67 8.26 9.25 -3.26
CA THR A 67 8.75 8.20 -2.36
C THR A 67 8.77 8.62 -0.87
N GLU A 68 8.36 9.85 -0.53
CA GLU A 68 8.34 10.35 0.84
C GLU A 68 6.94 10.40 1.47
N ILE A 69 5.95 9.84 0.79
CA ILE A 69 4.55 9.87 1.25
C ILE A 69 4.28 8.84 2.36
N GLY A 70 3.54 9.23 3.40
CA GLY A 70 2.95 8.26 4.34
C GLY A 70 1.56 7.86 3.88
N VAL A 71 1.19 6.59 4.02
CA VAL A 71 -0.14 6.10 3.63
C VAL A 71 -0.76 5.28 4.76
N VAL A 72 -2.00 5.61 5.11
CA VAL A 72 -2.81 4.92 6.10
C VAL A 72 -4.13 4.50 5.45
N LEU A 73 -4.47 3.22 5.53
CA LEU A 73 -5.80 2.70 5.22
C LEU A 73 -6.68 2.90 6.45
N PHE A 74 -7.89 3.41 6.29
CA PHE A 74 -8.85 3.54 7.38
C PHE A 74 -10.24 3.13 6.90
N GLY A 75 -11.27 3.33 7.73
CA GLY A 75 -12.64 2.99 7.35
C GLY A 75 -12.97 1.51 7.48
N SER A 76 -14.01 1.06 6.77
CA SER A 76 -14.54 -0.30 6.89
C SER A 76 -13.52 -1.37 6.50
N VAL A 77 -12.69 -1.12 5.47
CA VAL A 77 -11.67 -2.07 5.01
C VAL A 77 -10.58 -2.27 6.05
N ALA A 78 -10.17 -1.21 6.76
CA ALA A 78 -9.20 -1.32 7.85
C ALA A 78 -9.74 -2.14 9.04
N ARG A 79 -11.04 -2.01 9.33
CA ARG A 79 -11.71 -2.76 10.41
C ARG A 79 -12.09 -4.19 10.03
N GLY A 80 -12.10 -4.51 8.74
CA GLY A 80 -12.54 -5.81 8.22
C GLY A 80 -14.06 -5.95 8.09
N ASP A 81 -14.79 -4.83 8.11
CA ASP A 81 -16.25 -4.77 8.02
C ASP A 81 -16.74 -4.38 6.62
N ALA A 82 -15.84 -4.26 5.63
CA ALA A 82 -16.21 -3.78 4.30
C ALA A 82 -17.04 -4.81 3.54
N ASP A 83 -18.08 -4.32 2.87
CA ASP A 83 -18.81 -5.08 1.85
C ASP A 83 -18.34 -4.70 0.44
N ARG A 84 -18.95 -5.31 -0.58
CA ARG A 84 -18.60 -5.06 -1.99
C ARG A 84 -18.96 -3.66 -2.49
N ALA A 85 -19.78 -2.93 -1.76
CA ALA A 85 -20.15 -1.55 -2.10
C ALA A 85 -19.32 -0.53 -1.32
N SER A 86 -18.43 -0.99 -0.46
CA SER A 86 -17.58 -0.13 0.37
C SER A 86 -16.41 0.42 -0.43
N ASP A 87 -16.18 1.72 -0.28
CA ASP A 87 -14.99 2.38 -0.81
C ASP A 87 -13.76 2.02 0.02
N VAL A 88 -12.59 2.04 -0.63
CA VAL A 88 -11.30 1.89 0.04
C VAL A 88 -10.77 3.27 0.41
N ASP A 89 -10.85 3.64 1.69
CA ASP A 89 -10.42 4.93 2.21
C ASP A 89 -8.91 4.96 2.53
N LEU A 90 -8.17 5.83 1.84
CA LEU A 90 -6.74 6.06 2.06
C LEU A 90 -6.48 7.49 2.49
N PHE A 91 -5.68 7.66 3.55
CA PHE A 91 -5.16 8.94 3.99
C PHE A 91 -3.66 9.02 3.66
N VAL A 92 -3.28 10.00 2.84
CA VAL A 92 -1.92 10.20 2.34
C VAL A 92 -1.34 11.48 2.93
N VAL A 93 -0.24 11.34 3.66
CA VAL A 93 0.52 12.48 4.17
C VAL A 93 1.71 12.74 3.25
N VAL A 94 1.77 13.95 2.70
CA VAL A 94 2.89 14.41 1.88
C VAL A 94 3.73 15.45 2.63
N PRO A 95 5.04 15.54 2.39
CA PRO A 95 5.86 16.60 2.97
C PRO A 95 5.44 17.99 2.47
N GLU A 96 5.09 18.11 1.19
CA GLU A 96 4.72 19.37 0.54
C GLU A 96 3.86 19.13 -0.72
N LYS A 97 3.50 20.22 -1.43
CA LYS A 97 2.83 20.18 -2.75
C LYS A 97 1.49 19.43 -2.77
N ARG A 98 0.68 19.56 -1.71
CA ARG A 98 -0.64 18.92 -1.56
C ARG A 98 -1.50 18.97 -2.82
N MET A 99 -1.61 20.13 -3.47
CA MET A 99 -2.47 20.28 -4.66
C MET A 99 -2.02 19.41 -5.85
N VAL A 100 -0.71 19.24 -6.04
CA VAL A 100 -0.17 18.38 -7.10
C VAL A 100 -0.39 16.92 -6.74
N ALA A 101 -0.14 16.55 -5.49
CA ALA A 101 -0.36 15.21 -4.98
C ALA A 101 -1.84 14.80 -5.04
N GLN A 102 -2.77 15.68 -4.65
CA GLN A 102 -4.21 15.46 -4.72
C GLN A 102 -4.68 15.27 -6.17
N ARG A 103 -4.15 16.04 -7.12
CA ARG A 103 -4.49 15.87 -8.54
C ARG A 103 -4.10 14.47 -9.04
N LYS A 104 -2.89 14.03 -8.72
CA LYS A 104 -2.41 12.69 -9.08
C LYS A 104 -3.18 11.57 -8.38
N ALA A 105 -3.54 11.77 -7.11
CA ALA A 105 -4.40 10.85 -6.38
C ALA A 105 -5.77 10.68 -7.08
N HIS A 106 -6.40 11.79 -7.50
CA HIS A 106 -7.66 11.74 -8.25
C HIS A 106 -7.53 11.09 -9.64
N GLU A 107 -6.38 11.20 -10.29
CA GLU A 107 -6.11 10.48 -11.55
C GLU A 107 -6.05 8.97 -11.28
N ILE A 108 -5.33 8.56 -10.23
CA ILE A 108 -5.24 7.14 -9.80
C ILE A 108 -6.61 6.58 -9.45
N GLU A 109 -7.43 7.29 -8.66
CA GLU A 109 -8.80 6.87 -8.32
C GLU A 109 -9.62 6.54 -9.57
N LYS A 110 -9.56 7.41 -10.59
CA LYS A 110 -10.30 7.23 -11.84
C LYS A 110 -9.80 6.05 -12.65
N GLU A 111 -8.50 5.86 -12.76
CA GLU A 111 -7.91 4.74 -13.49
C GLU A 111 -8.32 3.41 -12.84
N ILE A 112 -8.11 3.30 -11.52
CA ILE A 112 -8.38 2.08 -10.76
C ILE A 112 -9.86 1.72 -10.75
N ALA A 113 -10.77 2.69 -10.69
CA ALA A 113 -12.21 2.45 -10.76
C ALA A 113 -12.65 1.78 -12.08
N THR A 114 -11.87 1.90 -13.16
CA THR A 114 -12.15 1.23 -14.44
C THR A 114 -11.56 -0.17 -14.55
N GLU A 115 -10.54 -0.46 -13.74
CA GLU A 115 -9.80 -1.73 -13.74
C GLU A 115 -10.54 -2.83 -12.98
N ARG A 116 -10.17 -4.09 -13.28
CA ARG A 116 -10.72 -5.26 -12.60
C ARG A 116 -9.62 -6.05 -11.91
N PHE A 117 -9.85 -6.34 -10.64
CA PHE A 117 -9.03 -7.23 -9.83
C PHE A 117 -9.88 -8.43 -9.48
N ASP A 118 -9.45 -9.62 -9.93
CA ASP A 118 -10.22 -10.86 -9.80
C ASP A 118 -11.69 -10.72 -10.27
N GLY A 119 -11.89 -10.02 -11.40
CA GLY A 119 -13.21 -9.78 -11.98
C GLY A 119 -14.05 -8.67 -11.31
N HIS A 120 -13.60 -8.11 -10.19
CA HIS A 120 -14.31 -7.08 -9.42
C HIS A 120 -13.71 -5.69 -9.65
N ARG A 121 -14.54 -4.64 -9.53
CA ARG A 121 -14.11 -3.25 -9.51
C ARG A 121 -14.09 -2.74 -8.08
N TYR A 122 -13.19 -1.81 -7.80
CA TYR A 122 -13.01 -1.22 -6.48
C TYR A 122 -12.97 0.30 -6.63
N GLU A 123 -13.68 0.98 -5.74
CA GLU A 123 -13.65 2.44 -5.63
C GLU A 123 -12.70 2.84 -4.51
N PHE A 124 -11.92 3.89 -4.74
CA PHE A 124 -10.95 4.41 -3.78
C PHE A 124 -11.28 5.85 -3.47
N HIS A 125 -11.12 6.21 -2.19
CA HIS A 125 -11.21 7.57 -1.73
C HIS A 125 -9.89 7.96 -1.06
N ILE A 126 -9.09 8.78 -1.74
CA ILE A 126 -7.75 9.18 -1.37
C ILE A 126 -7.75 10.64 -0.92
N VAL A 127 -7.62 10.82 0.39
CA VAL A 127 -7.46 12.12 1.04
C VAL A 127 -5.98 12.43 1.13
N VAL A 128 -5.53 13.54 0.54
CA VAL A 128 -4.13 13.99 0.63
C VAL A 128 -4.02 15.21 1.51
N GLU A 129 -3.17 15.14 2.53
CA GLU A 129 -2.82 16.27 3.37
C GLU A 129 -1.31 16.48 3.50
N THR A 130 -0.91 17.72 3.79
CA THR A 130 0.48 17.98 4.18
C THR A 130 0.72 17.57 5.61
N ARG A 131 1.99 17.38 5.98
CA ARG A 131 2.42 17.23 7.39
C ARG A 131 1.81 18.29 8.32
N ASP A 132 1.67 19.54 7.86
CA ASP A 132 1.18 20.65 8.69
C ASP A 132 -0.36 20.70 8.78
N ALA A 133 -1.07 20.25 7.75
CA ALA A 133 -2.54 20.31 7.72
C ALA A 133 -3.19 19.05 8.29
N ALA A 134 -2.55 17.89 8.14
CA ALA A 134 -3.06 16.59 8.57
C ALA A 134 -3.50 16.53 10.05
N PRO A 135 -2.76 17.11 11.04
CA PRO A 135 -3.16 17.07 12.45
C PRO A 135 -4.51 17.73 12.76
N THR A 136 -4.98 18.62 11.88
CA THR A 136 -6.25 19.35 12.04
C THR A 136 -7.38 18.79 11.18
N HIS A 137 -7.13 17.74 10.39
CA HIS A 137 -8.13 17.14 9.53
C HIS A 137 -9.22 16.45 10.37
N ASP A 138 -10.49 16.62 10.03
CA ASP A 138 -11.63 16.11 10.81
C ASP A 138 -11.59 14.58 11.05
N ARG A 139 -11.09 13.84 10.07
CA ARG A 139 -10.91 12.37 10.12
C ARG A 139 -9.60 11.91 10.80
N ILE A 140 -8.68 12.79 11.19
CA ILE A 140 -7.34 12.39 11.63
C ILE A 140 -7.37 11.44 12.83
N SER A 141 -8.26 11.67 13.80
CA SER A 141 -8.39 10.82 14.98
C SER A 141 -8.79 9.39 14.61
N ALA A 142 -9.73 9.22 13.67
CA ALA A 142 -10.14 7.90 13.17
C ALA A 142 -9.01 7.23 12.36
N VAL A 143 -8.32 8.00 11.51
CA VAL A 143 -7.17 7.52 10.73
C VAL A 143 -6.06 6.99 11.64
N LEU A 144 -5.78 7.64 12.77
CA LEU A 144 -4.70 7.22 13.67
C LEU A 144 -5.11 6.12 14.66
N THR A 145 -6.39 6.02 15.01
CA THR A 145 -6.90 5.04 15.99
C THR A 145 -7.22 3.70 15.33
N ASP A 146 -7.96 3.73 14.22
CA ASP A 146 -8.49 2.52 13.56
C ASP A 146 -7.72 2.18 12.28
N GLY A 147 -6.78 3.05 11.86
CA GLY A 147 -6.10 2.92 10.58
C GLY A 147 -4.90 1.98 10.60
N ILE A 148 -4.70 1.29 9.48
CA ILE A 148 -3.53 0.47 9.21
C ILE A 148 -2.52 1.31 8.44
N THR A 149 -1.35 1.56 9.03
CA THR A 149 -0.26 2.23 8.32
C THR A 149 0.32 1.32 7.26
N LEU A 150 -0.07 1.51 6.00
CA LEU A 150 0.41 0.76 4.84
C LEU A 150 1.82 1.19 4.42
N ARG A 151 2.12 2.49 4.54
CA ARG A 151 3.43 3.05 4.22
C ARG A 151 3.88 4.02 5.31
N PRO A 152 4.96 3.71 6.06
CA PRO A 152 5.54 4.66 6.99
C PRO A 152 6.28 5.78 6.23
N ALA A 153 6.32 6.97 6.81
CA ALA A 153 7.11 8.09 6.33
C ALA A 153 7.35 9.08 7.46
N ALA A 154 8.47 9.80 7.43
CA ALA A 154 8.82 10.79 8.45
C ALA A 154 7.73 11.86 8.63
N ALA A 155 7.09 12.29 7.53
CA ALA A 155 5.98 13.23 7.56
C ALA A 155 4.76 12.68 8.35
N LEU A 156 4.43 11.40 8.16
CA LEU A 156 3.34 10.73 8.87
C LEU A 156 3.68 10.49 10.33
N ASP A 157 4.93 10.13 10.65
CA ASP A 157 5.37 9.92 12.02
C ASP A 157 5.33 11.23 12.82
N ALA A 158 5.69 12.37 12.20
CA ALA A 158 5.55 13.68 12.81
C ALA A 158 4.08 14.05 13.08
N VAL A 159 3.17 13.75 12.15
CA VAL A 159 1.72 13.96 12.34
C VAL A 159 1.21 13.14 13.53
N LYS A 160 1.59 11.86 13.61
CA LYS A 160 1.23 10.99 14.73
C LYS A 160 1.69 11.58 16.06
N GLN A 161 2.96 11.97 16.16
CA GLN A 161 3.51 12.55 17.38
C GLN A 161 2.75 13.81 17.80
N GLU A 162 2.45 14.71 16.85
CA GLU A 162 1.73 15.95 17.12
C GLU A 162 0.31 15.70 17.64
N VAL A 163 -0.45 14.82 16.99
CA VAL A 163 -1.84 14.49 17.41
C VAL A 163 -1.85 13.80 18.77
N PHE A 164 -0.94 12.84 19.03
CA PHE A 164 -0.88 12.16 20.32
C PHE A 164 -0.36 13.04 21.45
N THR A 165 0.42 14.09 21.15
CA THR A 165 0.89 15.06 22.16
C THR A 165 -0.18 16.10 22.47
N ASN A 166 -0.94 16.55 21.47
CA ASN A 166 -2.00 17.56 21.62
C ASN A 166 -3.35 16.98 22.08
N GLY A 167 -3.53 15.67 21.99
CA GLY A 167 -4.73 14.95 22.43
C GLY A 167 -4.67 14.39 23.87
N ALA A 168 -3.61 14.69 24.62
CA ALA A 168 -3.41 14.29 26.01
C ALA A 168 -3.78 15.39 27.01
#